data_AF-A0A353H7B4-F1
#
_entry.id   AF-A0A353H7B4-F1
#
_cell.length_a   1.000
_cell.length_b   1.000
_cell.length_c   1.000
_cell.angle_alpha   90.00
_cell.angle_beta   90.00
_cell.angle_gamma   90.00
#
_symmetry.space_group_name_H-M   'P 1'
#
loop_
_entity.id
_entity.type
_entity.pdbx_description
1 polymer ?
#
loop_
_entity_poly.entity_id
_entity_poly.type
_entity_poly.pdbx_seq_one_letter_code
_entity_poly.pdbx_strand_id
1 'polypeptide(L)' 'GGPKCETELEVFDFVYDGIKKGAIGVNLGRNVWQNPHPSAMMRALNSVIHDKLKPKQAFDLFETIKKGYA' A
#
# COMPACT_ATOMS: atom_id res chain seq x y z
N GLY A 1 5.54 -3.18 11.57
CA GLY A 1 6.01 -2.66 10.27
C GLY A 1 7.52 -2.69 10.20
N GLY A 2 8.09 -2.62 9.01
CA GLY A 2 9.54 -2.71 8.76
C GLY A 2 10.23 -1.35 8.58
N PRO A 3 11.52 -1.35 8.16
CA PRO A 3 12.18 -0.16 7.63
C PRO A 3 11.37 0.45 6.46
N LYS A 4 11.70 1.68 6.09
CA LYS A 4 11.13 2.29 4.89
C LYS A 4 11.55 1.46 3.66
N CYS A 5 10.61 1.12 2.78
CA CYS A 5 10.89 0.51 1.49
C CYS A 5 11.35 1.57 0.48
N GLU A 6 12.04 1.17 -0.59
CA GLU A 6 12.53 2.10 -1.61
C GLU A 6 11.41 2.59 -2.51
N THR A 7 10.41 1.74 -2.76
CA THR A 7 9.26 2.07 -3.60
C THR A 7 7.92 1.72 -2.96
N GLU A 8 6.85 2.39 -3.37
CA GLU A 8 5.49 2.06 -2.94
C GLU A 8 5.05 0.67 -3.39
N LEU A 9 5.51 0.22 -4.57
CA LEU A 9 5.21 -1.12 -5.08
C LEU A 9 5.77 -2.20 -4.15
N GLU A 10 6.99 -2.04 -3.65
CA GLU A 10 7.57 -2.97 -2.66
C GLU A 10 6.73 -3.05 -1.38
N VAL A 11 6.15 -1.93 -0.94
CA VAL A 11 5.23 -1.92 0.22
C VAL A 11 3.99 -2.76 -0.09
N PHE A 12 3.41 -2.61 -1.28
CA PHE A 12 2.22 -3.36 -1.67
C PHE A 12 2.51 -4.85 -1.85
N ASP A 13 3.66 -5.22 -2.42
CA ASP A 13 4.11 -6.62 -2.53
C ASP A 13 4.28 -7.25 -1.14
N PHE A 14 4.98 -6.55 -0.24
CA PHE A 14 5.19 -7.01 1.14
C PHE A 14 3.86 -7.24 1.88
N VAL A 15 2.91 -6.31 1.76
CA VAL A 15 1.60 -6.43 2.41
C VAL A 15 0.76 -7.54 1.78
N TYR A 16 0.72 -7.62 0.45
CA TYR A 16 -0.01 -8.66 -0.26
C TYR A 16 0.48 -10.06 0.09
N ASP A 17 1.80 -10.27 0.16
CA ASP A 17 2.39 -11.54 0.58
C ASP A 17 1.98 -11.90 2.02
N GLY A 18 2.03 -10.94 2.95
CA GLY A 18 1.58 -11.12 4.33
C GLY A 18 0.11 -11.53 4.42
N ILE A 19 -0.79 -10.81 3.73
CA ILE A 19 -2.22 -11.13 3.68
C ILE A 19 -2.46 -12.52 3.07
N LYS A 20 -1.76 -12.86 1.98
CA LYS A 20 -1.85 -14.19 1.35
C LYS A 20 -1.38 -15.33 2.26
N LYS A 21 -0.45 -15.06 3.16
CA LYS A 21 0.05 -16.01 4.18
C LYS A 21 -0.79 -16.05 5.46
N GLY A 22 -1.94 -15.36 5.48
CA GLY A 22 -2.90 -15.42 6.57
C GLY A 22 -2.82 -14.27 7.58
N ALA A 23 -2.08 -13.20 7.29
CA ALA A 23 -2.18 -11.99 8.09
C ALA A 23 -3.61 -11.40 7.96
N ILE A 24 -4.14 -10.90 9.07
CA ILE A 24 -5.49 -10.29 9.13
C ILE A 24 -5.48 -8.77 9.00
N GLY A 25 -4.30 -8.16 8.81
CA GLY A 25 -4.12 -6.71 8.72
C GLY A 25 -2.65 -6.31 8.78
N VAL A 26 -2.40 -5.00 8.93
CA VAL A 26 -1.06 -4.42 8.97
C VAL A 26 -0.90 -3.42 10.11
N ASN A 27 0.33 -3.26 10.60
CA ASN A 27 0.75 -2.15 11.45
C ASN A 27 1.97 -1.48 10.79
N LEU A 28 1.72 -0.51 9.90
CA LEU A 28 2.73 0.23 9.13
C LEU A 28 2.79 1.70 9.55
N GLY A 29 4.01 2.18 9.78
CA GLY A 29 4.29 3.58 10.07
C GLY A 29 5.03 4.25 8.91
N ARG A 30 6.36 4.10 8.88
CA ARG A 30 7.28 4.81 7.95
C ARG A 30 6.83 4.79 6.49
N ASN A 31 6.38 3.64 5.99
CA ASN A 31 5.90 3.49 4.61
C ASN A 31 4.62 4.29 4.29
N VAL A 32 3.94 4.84 5.30
CA VAL A 32 2.75 5.68 5.15
C VAL A 32 3.08 7.15 5.41
N TRP A 33 3.47 7.54 6.63
CA TRP A 33 3.60 8.95 7.01
C TRP A 33 4.83 9.67 6.45
N GLN A 34 5.84 8.93 5.96
CA GLN A 34 7.00 9.51 5.27
C GLN A 34 6.83 9.52 3.74
N ASN A 35 5.73 8.99 3.21
CA ASN A 35 5.41 9.13 1.79
C ASN A 35 4.89 10.56 1.55
N PRO A 36 5.28 11.25 0.45
CA PRO A 36 4.74 12.59 0.13
C PRO A 36 3.23 12.60 -0.17
N HIS A 37 2.63 11.42 -0.41
CA HIS A 37 1.21 11.23 -0.69
C HIS A 37 0.60 10.21 0.29
N PRO A 38 0.55 10.50 1.61
CA PRO A 38 0.17 9.52 2.63
C PRO A 38 -1.28 9.05 2.47
N SER A 39 -2.19 9.93 2.03
CA SER A 39 -3.59 9.56 1.76
C SER A 39 -3.73 8.59 0.59
N ALA A 40 -2.94 8.77 -0.48
CA ALA A 40 -2.92 7.84 -1.61
C ALA A 40 -2.37 6.47 -1.18
N MET A 41 -1.29 6.47 -0.39
CA MET A 41 -0.70 5.26 0.17
C MET A 41 -1.70 4.48 1.04
N MET A 42 -2.41 5.17 1.95
CA MET A 42 -3.42 4.53 2.80
C MET A 42 -4.56 3.88 2.00
N ARG A 43 -5.06 4.58 0.96
CA ARG A 43 -6.13 4.05 0.10
C ARG A 43 -5.67 2.85 -0.73
N ALA A 44 -4.44 2.87 -1.25
CA ALA A 44 -3.86 1.73 -1.95
C ALA A 44 -3.59 0.54 -1.01
N LEU A 45 -3.10 0.77 0.21
CA LEU A 45 -2.95 -0.29 1.21
C LEU A 45 -4.30 -0.91 1.60
N ASN A 46 -5.32 -0.08 1.81
CA ASN A 46 -6.66 -0.53 2.14
C ASN A 46 -7.22 -1.48 1.07
N SER A 47 -7.01 -1.18 -0.21
CA SER A 47 -7.48 -2.04 -1.31
C SER A 47 -6.74 -3.38 -1.40
N VAL A 48 -5.47 -3.44 -1.00
CA VAL A 48 -4.76 -4.73 -0.85
C VAL A 48 -5.35 -5.55 0.29
N ILE A 49 -5.58 -4.92 1.45
CA ILE A 49 -5.98 -5.60 2.69
C ILE A 49 -7.44 -6.07 2.64
N HIS A 50 -8.36 -5.21 2.18
CA HIS A 50 -9.79 -5.44 2.26
C HIS A 50 -10.42 -5.83 0.91
N ASP A 51 -9.90 -5.31 -0.20
CA ASP A 51 -10.49 -5.51 -1.54
C ASP A 51 -9.73 -6.54 -2.40
N LYS A 52 -8.67 -7.16 -1.84
CA LYS A 52 -7.87 -8.21 -2.48
C LYS A 52 -7.20 -7.78 -3.79
N LEU A 53 -6.93 -6.48 -3.96
CA LEU A 53 -6.17 -6.00 -5.12
C LEU A 53 -4.75 -6.58 -5.11
N LYS A 54 -4.25 -6.92 -6.30
CA LYS A 54 -2.84 -7.30 -6.49
C LYS A 54 -1.95 -6.06 -6.37
N PRO A 55 -0.66 -6.20 -6.02
CA PRO A 55 0.27 -5.09 -5.82
C PRO A 55 0.31 -4.08 -6.97
N LYS A 56 0.35 -4.56 -8.22
CA LYS A 56 0.31 -3.69 -9.40
C LYS A 56 -0.97 -2.86 -9.50
N GLN A 57 -2.13 -3.44 -9.17
CA GLN A 57 -3.42 -2.73 -9.20
C GLN A 57 -3.49 -1.68 -8.08
N ALA A 58 -2.93 -1.98 -6.91
CA ALA A 58 -2.82 -1.02 -5.81
C ALA A 58 -1.86 0.13 -6.17
N PHE A 59 -0.77 -0.16 -6.88
CA PHE A 59 0.14 0.86 -7.40
C PHE A 59 -0.51 1.75 -8.45
N ASP A 60 -1.28 1.18 -9.38
CA ASP A 60 -2.05 1.95 -10.35
C ASP A 60 -3.04 2.90 -9.65
N LEU A 61 -3.77 2.39 -8.64
CA LEU A 61 -4.67 3.20 -7.81
C LEU A 61 -3.93 4.31 -7.05
N PHE A 62 -2.78 4.01 -6.45
CA PHE A 62 -1.92 5.01 -5.80
C PHE A 62 -1.56 6.14 -6.77
N GLU A 63 -1.10 5.80 -7.98
CA GLU A 63 -0.74 6.78 -9.01
C GLU A 63 -1.95 7.60 -9.50
N THR A 64 -3.14 7.00 -9.62
CA THR A 64 -4.38 7.74 -9.94
C THR A 64 -4.72 8.77 -8.87
N ILE A 65 -4.70 8.38 -7.59
CA ILE A 65 -5.04 9.26 -6.47
C ILE A 65 -3.99 10.36 -6.31
N LYS A 66 -2.71 10.00 -6.44
CA LYS A 66 -1.58 10.94 -6.41
C LYS A 66 -1.70 12.05 -7.46
N LYS A 67 -2.23 11.74 -8.64
CA LYS A 67 -2.46 12.69 -9.73
C LYS A 67 -3.69 13.58 -9.53
N GLY A 68 -4.45 13.41 -8.45
CA GLY A 68 -5.61 14.25 -8.12
C GLY A 68 -6.90 13.86 -8.84
N TYR A 69 -6.97 12.69 -9.47
CA TYR A 69 -8.20 12.15 -10.03
C TYR A 69 -8.89 11.24 -8.99
N ALA A 70 -9.52 11.84 -7.99
CA ALA A 70 -10.37 11.16 -7.02
C ALA A 70 -11.56 12.03 -6.65
#